data_AF-W9C1J5-F1
#
_entry.id   AF-W9C1J5-F1
#
_cell.length_a   1.000
_cell.length_b   1.000
_cell.length_c   1.000
_cell.angle_alpha   90.00
_cell.angle_beta   90.00
_cell.angle_gamma   90.00
#
_symmetry.space_group_name_H-M   'P 1'
#
loop_
_entity.id
_entity.type
_entity.pdbx_description
1 polymer ?
#
loop_
_entity_poly.entity_id
_entity_poly.type
_entity_poly.pdbx_seq_one_letter_code
_entity_poly.pdbx_strand_id
1 'polypeptide(L)'
;MLSPSLILAPLLLSLFISASAVPGQSPLLVHQSSDPSIENARVNAPAVFNAIHSSMRQWGSSLKHNGMSFFPATVPKGTLLYHGTHTPEPVKGMEWLAFEVEHAEMFARPRRGHVPGSRPGGGHGHGPGKGPPPHARMDSRPKSPHGGNVHGDAEDKDEDSHGYLHTYRTSRSLTKLLYIDGMSAGKTSMGTLDSTDYVIRNLSHASTEPNHVSVTKR
;
A
#
# COMPACT_ATOMS: atom_id res chain seq x y z
N MET A 1 -51.99 52.26 -29.40
CA MET A 1 -51.40 52.50 -28.06
C MET A 1 -50.93 51.15 -27.54
N LEU A 2 -49.63 50.88 -27.67
CA LEU A 2 -49.02 49.56 -27.47
C LEU A 2 -48.47 49.41 -26.05
N SER A 3 -48.66 48.21 -25.49
CA SER A 3 -48.16 47.72 -24.20
C SER A 3 -46.62 47.70 -24.11
N PRO A 4 -46.01 47.90 -22.93
CA PRO A 4 -44.58 47.69 -22.76
C PRO A 4 -44.30 46.23 -22.38
N SER A 5 -43.63 45.50 -23.27
CA SER A 5 -43.05 44.18 -23.00
C SER A 5 -41.75 44.35 -22.20
N LEU A 6 -41.71 43.89 -20.95
CA LEU A 6 -40.46 43.76 -20.19
C LEU A 6 -39.64 42.61 -20.78
N ILE A 7 -38.48 42.93 -21.35
CA ILE A 7 -37.48 41.95 -21.77
C ILE A 7 -36.59 41.65 -20.56
N LEU A 8 -36.70 40.41 -20.05
CA LEU A 8 -35.85 39.86 -19.00
C LEU A 8 -34.49 39.47 -19.61
N ALA A 9 -33.43 40.20 -19.29
CA ALA A 9 -32.07 39.84 -19.67
C ALA A 9 -31.51 38.76 -18.71
N PRO A 10 -30.94 37.64 -19.19
CA PRO A 10 -30.30 36.66 -18.31
C PRO A 10 -28.88 37.13 -17.97
N LEU A 11 -28.64 37.39 -16.68
CA LEU A 11 -27.31 37.68 -16.15
C LEU A 11 -26.49 36.38 -16.13
N LEU A 12 -25.63 36.19 -17.13
CA LEU A 12 -24.63 35.12 -17.15
C LEU A 12 -23.54 35.44 -16.12
N LEU A 13 -23.67 34.86 -14.93
CA LEU A 13 -22.63 34.91 -13.90
C LEU A 13 -21.52 33.93 -14.29
N SER A 14 -20.46 34.41 -14.95
CA SER A 14 -19.27 33.61 -15.22
C SER A 14 -18.54 33.31 -13.90
N LEU A 15 -18.61 32.06 -13.47
CA LEU A 15 -17.89 31.52 -12.33
C LEU A 15 -16.39 31.44 -12.68
N PHE A 16 -15.63 32.47 -12.33
CA PHE A 16 -14.17 32.40 -12.36
C PHE A 16 -13.69 31.58 -11.16
N ILE A 17 -13.62 30.26 -11.33
CA ILE A 17 -12.82 29.42 -10.45
C ILE A 17 -11.36 29.74 -10.79
N SER A 18 -10.78 30.68 -10.06
CA SER A 18 -9.32 30.78 -9.99
C SER A 18 -8.81 29.55 -9.26
N ALA A 19 -8.59 28.47 -10.00
CA ALA A 19 -7.74 27.39 -9.55
C ALA A 19 -6.32 27.98 -9.47
N SER A 20 -5.93 28.51 -8.30
CA SER A 20 -4.52 28.69 -8.00
C SER A 20 -3.93 27.28 -7.98
N ALA A 21 -3.35 26.87 -9.10
CA ALA A 21 -2.43 25.75 -9.12
C ALA A 21 -1.37 26.08 -8.06
N VAL A 22 -1.39 25.37 -6.94
CA VAL A 22 -0.28 25.40 -5.99
C VAL A 22 0.91 24.91 -6.82
N PRO A 23 1.89 25.78 -7.15
CA PRO A 23 3.04 25.32 -7.90
C PRO A 23 3.69 24.21 -7.08
N GLY A 24 4.03 23.12 -7.77
CA GLY A 24 4.70 21.98 -7.19
C GLY A 24 5.84 22.41 -6.27
N GLN A 25 5.98 21.68 -5.17
CA GLN A 25 7.15 21.62 -4.31
C GLN A 25 8.03 22.87 -4.37
N SER A 26 7.75 23.83 -3.49
CA SER A 26 8.62 24.98 -3.28
C SER A 26 10.07 24.48 -3.16
N PRO A 27 11.03 25.10 -3.86
CA PRO A 27 12.43 24.74 -3.71
C PRO A 27 12.78 24.76 -2.22
N LEU A 28 13.55 23.78 -1.75
CA LEU A 28 14.15 23.78 -0.42
C LEU A 28 14.77 25.15 -0.21
N LEU A 29 14.10 25.99 0.57
CA LEU A 29 14.53 27.36 0.80
C LEU A 29 15.96 27.28 1.35
N VAL A 30 16.84 28.05 0.69
CA VAL A 30 18.19 28.37 1.15
C VAL A 30 18.16 28.51 2.67
N HIS A 31 18.96 27.69 3.35
CA HIS A 31 19.06 27.52 4.80
C HIS A 31 18.68 28.79 5.59
N GLN A 32 17.37 28.98 5.79
CA GLN A 32 16.86 29.79 6.88
C GLN A 32 17.18 28.99 8.12
N SER A 33 17.72 29.63 9.15
CA SER A 33 18.10 28.96 10.38
C SER A 33 16.94 28.03 10.78
N SER A 34 17.22 26.73 10.82
CA SER A 34 16.27 25.68 11.22
C SER A 34 15.96 25.74 12.72
N ASP A 35 16.29 26.87 13.35
CA ASP A 35 16.11 27.13 14.75
C ASP A 35 14.62 27.22 15.05
N PRO A 36 14.20 26.72 16.23
CA PRO A 36 12.85 26.91 16.70
C PRO A 36 12.48 28.40 16.74
N SER A 37 11.51 28.82 15.91
CA SER A 37 10.99 30.19 15.90
C SER A 37 9.49 30.20 15.63
N ILE A 38 8.80 31.25 16.07
CA ILE A 38 7.35 31.42 15.82
C ILE A 38 7.08 31.50 14.31
N GLU A 39 7.97 32.12 13.54
CA GLU A 39 7.80 32.23 12.09
C GLU A 39 7.97 30.88 11.40
N ASN A 40 9.01 30.11 11.76
CA ASN A 40 9.19 28.75 11.26
C ASN A 40 8.02 27.85 11.66
N ALA A 41 7.48 28.01 12.87
CA ALA A 41 6.30 27.27 13.31
C ALA A 41 5.05 27.63 12.47
N ARG A 42 4.84 28.92 12.15
CA ARG A 42 3.73 29.37 11.31
C ARG A 42 3.83 28.83 9.88
N VAL A 43 5.02 28.87 9.29
CA VAL A 43 5.26 28.37 7.92
C VAL A 43 5.07 26.85 7.84
N ASN A 44 5.53 26.10 8.85
CA ASN A 44 5.44 24.64 8.85
C ASN A 44 4.13 24.08 9.42
N ALA A 45 3.34 24.89 10.13
CA ALA A 45 2.11 24.46 10.80
C ALA A 45 1.16 23.64 9.89
N PRO A 46 0.83 24.09 8.65
CA PRO A 46 -0.04 23.30 7.79
C PRO A 46 0.48 21.88 7.53
N ALA A 47 1.79 21.72 7.31
CA ALA A 47 2.39 20.41 7.07
C ALA A 47 2.35 19.53 8.33
N VAL A 48 2.68 20.09 9.50
CA VAL A 48 2.66 19.37 10.79
C VAL A 48 1.25 18.90 11.13
N PHE A 49 0.26 19.79 11.06
CA PHE A 49 -1.11 19.45 11.39
C PHE A 49 -1.73 18.48 10.37
N ASN A 50 -1.38 18.60 9.08
CA ASN A 50 -1.80 17.64 8.07
C ASN A 50 -1.18 16.26 8.27
N ALA A 51 0.08 16.17 8.71
CA ALA A 51 0.72 14.90 9.02
C ALA A 51 0.05 14.21 10.22
N ILE A 52 -0.20 14.95 11.31
CA ILE A 52 -0.93 14.43 12.48
C ILE A 52 -2.35 14.00 12.09
N HIS A 53 -3.06 14.83 11.31
CA HIS A 53 -4.40 14.51 10.84
C HIS A 53 -4.41 13.27 9.95
N SER A 54 -3.42 13.10 9.08
CA SER A 54 -3.36 11.98 8.12
C SER A 54 -2.84 10.68 8.74
N SER A 55 -2.16 10.76 9.89
CA SER A 55 -1.58 9.61 10.57
C SER A 55 -2.60 8.48 10.76
N MET A 56 -2.19 7.25 10.41
CA MET A 56 -2.99 6.03 10.46
C MET A 56 -4.26 6.03 9.58
N ARG A 57 -4.46 7.05 8.73
CA ARG A 57 -5.61 7.11 7.80
C ARG A 57 -5.17 6.76 6.39
N GLN A 58 -5.80 5.74 5.82
CA GLN A 58 -5.50 5.24 4.49
C GLN A 58 -5.41 6.35 3.42
N TRP A 59 -6.43 7.21 3.33
CA TRP A 59 -6.49 8.20 2.25
C TRP A 59 -5.42 9.29 2.34
N GLY A 60 -5.16 9.80 3.56
CA GLY A 60 -4.14 10.81 3.78
C GLY A 60 -2.73 10.28 3.46
N SER A 61 -2.42 9.08 3.96
CA SER A 61 -1.14 8.41 3.71
C SER A 61 -0.96 7.99 2.23
N SER A 62 -2.04 7.63 1.52
CA SER A 62 -1.97 7.32 0.09
C SER A 62 -1.73 8.54 -0.80
N LEU A 63 -2.18 9.74 -0.42
CA LEU A 63 -1.88 10.95 -1.21
C LEU A 63 -0.42 11.40 -1.07
N LYS A 64 0.21 11.07 0.07
CA LYS A 64 1.59 11.43 0.40
C LYS A 64 2.40 10.16 0.70
N HIS A 65 2.63 9.38 -0.37
CA HIS A 65 3.23 8.04 -0.34
C HIS A 65 4.49 7.91 0.52
N ASN A 66 5.43 8.87 0.44
CA ASN A 66 6.69 8.81 1.19
C ASN A 66 6.51 8.99 2.71
N GLY A 67 5.41 9.63 3.12
CA GLY A 67 5.29 10.20 4.47
C GLY A 67 6.37 11.26 4.71
N MET A 68 6.20 12.06 5.77
CA MET A 68 7.22 13.05 6.17
C MET A 68 7.41 13.06 7.69
N SER A 69 6.96 12.02 8.40
CA SER A 69 6.86 12.03 9.85
C SER A 69 7.04 10.64 10.46
N PHE A 70 7.67 10.64 11.64
CA PHE A 70 7.84 9.47 12.49
C PHE A 70 7.19 9.78 13.82
N PHE A 71 6.34 8.87 14.30
CA PHE A 71 5.61 9.06 15.55
C PHE A 71 5.99 7.98 16.56
N PRO A 72 6.34 8.33 17.81
CA PRO A 72 6.31 7.34 18.87
C PRO A 72 4.89 6.82 19.00
N ALA A 73 4.73 5.51 18.98
CA ALA A 73 3.44 4.85 18.96
C ALA A 73 3.30 3.85 20.10
N THR A 74 2.05 3.65 20.52
CA THR A 74 1.71 2.63 21.51
C THR A 74 0.55 1.78 21.02
N VAL A 75 0.62 0.48 21.24
CA VAL A 75 -0.49 -0.45 21.00
C VAL A 75 -0.96 -0.99 22.35
N PRO A 76 -2.25 -0.83 22.73
CA PRO A 76 -2.77 -1.31 23.99
C PRO A 76 -2.65 -2.84 24.16
N LYS A 77 -2.62 -3.30 25.41
CA LYS A 77 -2.82 -4.71 25.76
C LYS A 77 -4.17 -5.20 25.20
N GLY A 78 -4.21 -6.43 24.72
CA GLY A 78 -5.42 -7.07 24.22
C GLY A 78 -5.74 -6.76 22.77
N THR A 79 -4.92 -5.98 22.07
CA THR A 79 -5.05 -5.66 20.64
C THR A 79 -4.82 -6.91 19.81
N LEU A 80 -5.69 -7.14 18.82
CA LEU A 80 -5.56 -8.23 17.85
C LEU A 80 -4.66 -7.80 16.70
N LEU A 81 -3.82 -8.73 16.25
CA LEU A 81 -2.91 -8.56 15.13
C LEU A 81 -2.94 -9.84 14.29
N TYR A 82 -2.87 -9.70 12.98
CA TYR A 82 -3.06 -10.79 12.03
C TYR A 82 -1.80 -11.03 11.19
N HIS A 83 -1.59 -12.27 10.76
CA HIS A 83 -0.49 -12.64 9.87
C HIS A 83 -0.96 -13.73 8.92
N GLY A 84 -0.82 -13.49 7.63
CA GLY A 84 -1.10 -14.50 6.61
C GLY A 84 0.18 -15.16 6.13
N THR A 85 0.19 -16.48 6.07
CA THR A 85 1.32 -17.28 5.59
C THR A 85 0.83 -18.61 4.98
N HIS A 86 1.74 -19.39 4.41
CA HIS A 86 1.49 -20.76 3.95
C HIS A 86 1.90 -21.83 4.99
N THR A 87 2.41 -21.43 6.16
CA THR A 87 2.87 -22.32 7.22
C THR A 87 1.98 -22.28 8.46
N PRO A 88 1.68 -23.42 9.12
CA PRO A 88 0.96 -23.43 10.38
C PRO A 88 1.81 -22.95 11.58
N GLU A 89 3.14 -22.87 11.43
CA GLU A 89 4.02 -22.53 12.55
C GLU A 89 3.83 -21.08 13.00
N PRO A 90 3.78 -20.82 14.33
CA PRO A 90 3.75 -19.47 14.86
C PRO A 90 4.97 -18.66 14.41
N VAL A 91 4.73 -17.37 14.19
CA VAL A 91 5.77 -16.41 13.83
C VAL A 91 6.83 -16.33 14.93
N LYS A 92 8.10 -16.39 14.53
CA LYS A 92 9.27 -16.24 15.41
C LYS A 92 10.20 -15.18 14.83
N GLY A 93 10.76 -14.32 15.69
CA GLY A 93 11.71 -13.29 15.28
C GLY A 93 11.05 -12.06 14.66
N MET A 94 11.73 -11.44 13.68
CA MET A 94 11.28 -10.24 12.99
C MET A 94 10.41 -10.61 11.80
N GLU A 95 9.13 -10.30 11.90
CA GLU A 95 8.11 -10.56 10.89
C GLU A 95 7.04 -9.48 10.94
N TRP A 96 6.23 -9.38 9.89
CA TRP A 96 5.15 -8.40 9.82
C TRP A 96 3.87 -8.93 10.46
N LEU A 97 3.11 -8.02 11.07
CA LEU A 97 1.76 -8.25 11.56
C LEU A 97 0.86 -7.11 11.07
N ALA A 98 -0.39 -7.40 10.76
CA ALA A 98 -1.39 -6.43 10.31
C ALA A 98 -2.43 -6.15 11.39
N PHE A 99 -2.95 -4.92 11.40
CA PHE A 99 -4.13 -4.57 12.20
C PHE A 99 -5.44 -5.01 11.52
N GLU A 100 -5.45 -5.04 10.18
CA GLU A 100 -6.60 -5.43 9.36
C GLU A 100 -6.52 -6.90 8.97
N VAL A 101 -7.61 -7.63 9.18
CA VAL A 101 -7.68 -9.07 8.87
C VAL A 101 -7.65 -9.30 7.36
N GLU A 102 -8.31 -8.45 6.59
CA GLU A 102 -8.42 -8.53 5.14
C GLU A 102 -7.04 -8.39 4.47
N HIS A 103 -6.17 -7.55 5.06
CA HIS A 103 -4.79 -7.41 4.59
C HIS A 103 -4.03 -8.72 4.78
N ALA A 104 -4.16 -9.36 5.96
CA ALA A 104 -3.48 -10.61 6.25
C ALA A 104 -4.02 -11.79 5.42
N GLU A 105 -5.34 -11.85 5.17
CA GLU A 105 -5.97 -12.89 4.35
C GLU A 105 -5.40 -12.96 2.94
N MET A 106 -4.99 -11.82 2.35
CA MET A 106 -4.33 -11.83 1.04
C MET A 106 -3.04 -12.67 1.00
N PHE A 107 -2.38 -12.83 2.15
CA PHE A 107 -1.15 -13.61 2.30
C PHE A 107 -1.39 -15.01 2.88
N ALA A 108 -2.59 -15.31 3.40
CA ALA A 108 -2.98 -16.63 3.88
C ALA A 108 -3.35 -17.53 2.69
N ARG A 109 -2.37 -17.86 1.85
CA ARG A 109 -2.55 -18.71 0.65
C ARG A 109 -1.49 -19.80 0.60
N PRO A 110 -1.77 -20.95 -0.04
CA PRO A 110 -0.72 -21.94 -0.28
C PRO A 110 0.47 -21.35 -1.02
N ARG A 111 1.64 -21.94 -0.79
CA ARG A 111 2.77 -21.77 -1.70
C ARG A 111 2.36 -22.37 -3.04
N ARG A 112 2.04 -21.52 -4.02
CA ARG A 112 1.96 -21.97 -5.41
C ARG A 112 3.32 -22.53 -5.78
N GLY A 113 3.39 -23.86 -5.90
CA GLY A 113 4.54 -24.54 -6.47
C GLY A 113 4.86 -23.88 -7.81
N HIS A 114 6.13 -23.53 -7.99
CA HIS A 114 6.64 -23.23 -9.31
C HIS A 114 6.54 -24.54 -10.09
N VAL A 115 5.56 -24.69 -10.99
CA VAL A 115 5.49 -25.87 -11.86
C VAL A 115 6.78 -25.86 -12.70
N PRO A 116 7.71 -26.82 -12.51
CA PRO A 116 8.90 -26.90 -13.34
C PRO A 116 8.45 -27.22 -14.76
N GLY A 117 8.60 -26.27 -15.69
CA GLY A 117 8.22 -26.45 -17.10
C GLY A 117 7.21 -25.44 -17.66
N SER A 118 6.63 -24.58 -16.82
CA SER A 118 5.91 -23.41 -17.35
C SER A 118 6.93 -22.40 -17.88
N ARG A 119 7.12 -22.37 -19.21
CA ARG A 119 7.93 -21.37 -19.91
C ARG A 119 7.64 -19.96 -19.35
N PRO A 120 8.66 -19.10 -19.18
CA PRO A 120 8.43 -17.71 -18.81
C PRO A 120 7.72 -17.01 -19.97
N GLY A 121 6.39 -17.03 -19.96
CA GLY A 121 5.58 -16.14 -20.79
C GLY A 121 5.83 -14.73 -20.30
N GLY A 122 6.52 -13.92 -21.10
CA GLY A 122 6.74 -12.51 -20.85
C GLY A 122 5.41 -11.80 -20.58
N GLY A 123 5.15 -11.51 -19.31
CA GLY A 123 4.02 -10.70 -18.89
C GLY A 123 4.41 -9.24 -18.97
N HIS A 124 4.14 -8.62 -20.13
CA HIS A 124 4.12 -7.17 -20.26
C HIS A 124 3.22 -6.55 -19.20
N GLY A 125 3.70 -5.48 -18.57
CA GLY A 125 2.89 -4.64 -17.70
C GLY A 125 1.69 -4.11 -18.49
N HIS A 126 0.50 -4.39 -18.00
CA HIS A 126 -0.70 -3.69 -18.42
C HIS A 126 -1.22 -2.87 -17.23
N GLY A 127 -1.18 -1.55 -17.43
CA GLY A 127 -1.84 -0.56 -16.60
C GLY A 127 -3.37 -0.66 -16.67
N PRO A 128 -4.10 0.34 -16.14
CA PRO A 128 -5.49 0.20 -15.75
C PRO A 128 -6.42 0.25 -16.97
N GLY A 129 -7.21 -0.81 -17.17
CA GLY A 129 -8.14 -0.90 -18.30
C GLY A 129 -9.26 -1.90 -18.07
N LYS A 130 -10.45 -1.37 -17.75
CA LYS A 130 -11.82 -1.89 -17.94
C LYS A 130 -11.98 -3.39 -18.24
N GLY A 131 -12.50 -4.15 -17.26
CA GLY A 131 -13.13 -5.46 -17.45
C GLY A 131 -14.62 -5.42 -17.03
N PRO A 132 -15.50 -6.23 -17.63
CA PRO A 132 -16.96 -6.19 -17.43
C PRO A 132 -17.41 -6.81 -16.08
N PRO A 133 -18.67 -6.60 -15.64
CA PRO A 133 -19.07 -6.74 -14.23
C PRO A 133 -19.14 -8.20 -13.73
N PRO A 134 -19.16 -8.43 -12.41
CA PRO A 134 -19.03 -9.75 -11.83
C PRO A 134 -20.41 -10.41 -11.67
N HIS A 135 -20.91 -11.08 -12.72
CA HIS A 135 -21.98 -12.07 -12.57
C HIS A 135 -21.84 -13.19 -13.60
N ALA A 136 -21.09 -14.23 -13.23
CA ALA A 136 -21.36 -15.59 -13.68
C ALA A 136 -20.88 -16.55 -12.58
N ARG A 137 -21.85 -17.09 -11.84
CA ARG A 137 -21.64 -18.19 -10.91
C ARG A 137 -21.50 -19.50 -11.69
N MET A 138 -20.61 -20.34 -11.16
CA MET A 138 -20.66 -21.80 -11.10
C MET A 138 -20.58 -22.63 -12.39
N ASP A 139 -19.69 -23.62 -12.29
CA ASP A 139 -19.76 -24.97 -12.82
C ASP A 139 -19.18 -25.32 -14.20
N SER A 140 -18.40 -26.40 -14.13
CA SER A 140 -18.11 -27.40 -15.16
C SER A 140 -17.18 -26.99 -16.30
N ARG A 141 -15.88 -27.30 -16.13
CA ARG A 141 -15.01 -27.61 -17.28
C ARG A 141 -14.95 -29.14 -17.47
N PRO A 142 -15.18 -29.67 -18.69
CA PRO A 142 -15.40 -31.10 -18.89
C PRO A 142 -14.08 -31.88 -18.88
N LYS A 143 -14.10 -33.07 -18.27
CA LYS A 143 -13.04 -34.08 -18.48
C LYS A 143 -13.09 -34.55 -19.94
N SER A 144 -12.01 -34.34 -20.67
CA SER A 144 -11.82 -34.89 -22.02
C SER A 144 -11.64 -36.41 -21.94
N PRO A 145 -12.33 -37.23 -22.76
CA PRO A 145 -12.10 -38.65 -22.85
C PRO A 145 -11.14 -38.97 -24.01
N HIS A 146 -10.23 -39.92 -23.77
CA HIS A 146 -9.38 -40.70 -24.72
C HIS A 146 -7.87 -40.41 -24.72
N GLY A 147 -7.10 -41.41 -24.25
CA GLY A 147 -5.88 -41.83 -24.95
C GLY A 147 -4.63 -42.22 -24.14
N GLY A 148 -4.62 -43.41 -23.52
CA GLY A 148 -3.47 -44.34 -23.60
C GLY A 148 -2.30 -44.28 -22.60
N ASN A 149 -2.26 -45.31 -21.74
CA ASN A 149 -1.12 -46.04 -21.16
C ASN A 149 -0.19 -45.42 -20.08
N VAL A 150 -0.48 -45.82 -18.83
CA VAL A 150 0.36 -46.48 -17.81
C VAL A 150 1.84 -46.06 -17.74
N HIS A 151 2.21 -45.36 -16.66
CA HIS A 151 3.22 -45.83 -15.69
C HIS A 151 3.24 -44.91 -14.46
N GLY A 152 3.03 -45.50 -13.28
CA GLY A 152 3.32 -44.90 -11.99
C GLY A 152 2.14 -44.18 -11.35
N ASP A 153 1.45 -44.89 -10.47
CA ASP A 153 0.64 -44.31 -9.40
C ASP A 153 1.57 -43.51 -8.46
N ALA A 154 2.00 -42.34 -8.90
CA ALA A 154 2.21 -41.26 -7.96
C ALA A 154 0.80 -40.74 -7.69
N GLU A 155 0.21 -41.17 -6.58
CA GLU A 155 -0.82 -40.36 -5.94
C GLU A 155 -0.30 -38.93 -5.96
N ASP A 156 -0.86 -38.08 -6.82
CA ASP A 156 -0.81 -36.64 -6.64
C ASP A 156 -1.50 -36.42 -5.30
N LYS A 157 -0.71 -36.54 -4.23
CA LYS A 157 -0.98 -35.84 -3.00
C LYS A 157 -0.79 -34.37 -3.36
N ASP A 158 -1.79 -33.84 -4.05
CA ASP A 158 -2.33 -32.54 -3.74
C ASP A 158 -2.72 -32.63 -2.25
N GLU A 159 -1.72 -32.66 -1.35
CA GLU A 159 -1.92 -32.20 0.00
C GLU A 159 -2.56 -30.85 -0.19
N ASP A 160 -3.82 -30.75 0.22
CA ASP A 160 -4.62 -29.55 0.27
C ASP A 160 -3.81 -28.45 0.96
N SER A 161 -2.94 -27.81 0.19
CA SER A 161 -2.02 -26.83 0.70
C SER A 161 -2.92 -25.63 0.94
N HIS A 162 -3.23 -25.39 2.20
CA HIS A 162 -4.00 -24.25 2.62
C HIS A 162 -3.05 -23.15 3.08
N GLY A 163 -3.52 -21.92 2.98
CA GLY A 163 -2.90 -20.82 3.71
C GLY A 163 -3.39 -20.79 5.14
N TYR A 164 -2.59 -20.19 6.01
CA TYR A 164 -2.87 -20.03 7.43
C TYR A 164 -2.99 -18.54 7.77
N LEU A 165 -4.10 -18.20 8.41
CA LEU A 165 -4.32 -16.89 9.01
C LEU A 165 -4.11 -16.99 10.51
N HIS A 166 -2.98 -16.47 10.98
CA HIS A 166 -2.66 -16.43 12.40
C HIS A 166 -3.26 -15.19 13.05
N THR A 167 -3.89 -15.38 14.21
CA THR A 167 -4.39 -14.30 15.06
C THR A 167 -3.56 -14.24 16.33
N TYR A 168 -2.94 -13.09 16.57
CA TYR A 168 -2.17 -12.79 17.77
C TYR A 168 -2.92 -11.78 18.63
N ARG A 169 -2.67 -11.84 19.94
CA ARG A 169 -3.18 -10.86 20.89
C ARG A 169 -2.05 -10.32 21.74
N THR A 170 -1.94 -9.01 21.85
CA THR A 170 -0.91 -8.40 22.70
C THR A 170 -1.15 -8.74 24.17
N SER A 171 -0.16 -9.37 24.82
CA SER A 171 -0.25 -9.74 26.24
C SER A 171 -0.02 -8.56 27.19
N ARG A 172 0.62 -7.49 26.68
CA ARG A 172 0.91 -6.23 27.35
C ARG A 172 0.84 -5.08 26.35
N SER A 173 0.75 -3.85 26.83
CA SER A 173 0.88 -2.67 25.97
C SER A 173 2.27 -2.62 25.35
N LEU A 174 2.34 -2.42 24.04
CA LEU A 174 3.57 -2.20 23.31
C LEU A 174 3.82 -0.69 23.29
N THR A 175 4.88 -0.23 23.96
CA THR A 175 5.17 1.22 24.11
C THR A 175 6.42 1.68 23.37
N LYS A 176 7.17 0.74 22.79
CA LYS A 176 8.41 0.99 22.07
C LYS A 176 8.19 0.75 20.58
N LEU A 177 7.23 1.46 20.00
CA LEU A 177 6.92 1.38 18.57
C LEU A 177 7.22 2.73 17.92
N LEU A 178 7.69 2.67 16.69
CA LEU A 178 7.84 3.81 15.80
C LEU A 178 6.83 3.63 14.66
N TYR A 179 5.88 4.54 14.54
CA TYR A 179 5.00 4.61 13.38
C TYR A 179 5.67 5.47 12.31
N ILE A 180 5.78 4.93 11.10
CA ILE A 180 6.33 5.60 9.93
C ILE A 180 5.15 5.95 9.03
N ASP A 181 4.87 7.24 8.86
CA ASP A 181 3.72 7.74 8.10
C ASP A 181 3.86 7.47 6.58
N GLY A 182 2.81 7.79 5.83
CA GLY A 182 2.70 7.50 4.41
C GLY A 182 2.41 6.02 4.15
N MET A 183 2.81 5.55 2.99
CA MET A 183 2.71 4.15 2.60
C MET A 183 4.05 3.44 2.82
N SER A 184 4.63 3.60 4.01
CA SER A 184 6.00 3.18 4.37
C SER A 184 6.29 1.67 4.28
N ALA A 185 5.25 0.84 4.14
CA ALA A 185 5.36 -0.60 3.87
C ALA A 185 5.07 -0.98 2.40
N GLY A 186 4.74 0.00 1.57
CA GLY A 186 4.44 -0.19 0.15
C GLY A 186 5.71 -0.51 -0.63
N LYS A 187 5.71 -1.62 -1.36
CA LYS A 187 6.80 -1.96 -2.30
C LYS A 187 6.48 -1.40 -3.68
N THR A 188 6.79 -0.12 -3.89
CA THR A 188 6.53 0.57 -5.16
C THR A 188 7.71 1.48 -5.50
N SER A 189 7.77 1.96 -6.73
CA SER A 189 8.75 2.96 -7.17
C SER A 189 8.34 4.41 -6.84
N MET A 190 7.30 4.59 -6.02
CA MET A 190 6.75 5.93 -5.71
C MET A 190 7.46 6.63 -4.54
N GLY A 191 8.59 6.10 -4.07
CA GLY A 191 9.38 6.66 -2.96
C GLY A 191 8.92 6.25 -1.56
N THR A 192 8.02 5.27 -1.46
CA THR A 192 7.42 4.81 -0.20
C THR A 192 8.42 4.34 0.85
N LEU A 193 9.63 3.95 0.44
CA LEU A 193 10.69 3.49 1.35
C LEU A 193 11.76 4.54 1.63
N ASP A 194 11.72 5.71 0.98
CA ASP A 194 12.79 6.72 1.04
C ASP A 194 13.10 7.15 2.49
N SER A 195 12.07 7.43 3.28
CA SER A 195 12.24 7.84 4.69
C SER A 195 12.96 6.77 5.51
N THR A 196 12.67 5.49 5.28
CA THR A 196 13.36 4.37 5.96
C THR A 196 14.80 4.24 5.46
N ASP A 197 15.00 4.34 4.15
CA ASP A 197 16.31 4.16 3.52
C ASP A 197 17.31 5.26 3.90
N TYR A 198 16.91 6.53 3.82
CA TYR A 198 17.81 7.65 4.10
C TYR A 198 17.95 7.96 5.59
N VAL A 199 16.89 7.82 6.40
CA VAL A 199 16.93 8.21 7.82
C VAL A 199 17.29 7.04 8.74
N ILE A 200 16.65 5.89 8.56
CA ILE A 200 16.83 4.74 9.48
C ILE A 200 18.05 3.91 9.07
N ARG A 201 18.20 3.65 7.77
CA ARG A 201 19.31 2.83 7.24
C ARG A 201 20.54 3.65 6.89
N ASN A 202 20.45 4.99 6.89
CA ASN A 202 21.52 5.90 6.54
C ASN A 202 22.14 5.58 5.16
N LEU A 203 21.30 5.23 4.19
CA LEU A 203 21.73 5.07 2.80
C LEU A 203 22.07 6.44 2.22
N SER A 204 23.06 6.49 1.34
CA SER A 204 23.46 7.72 0.64
C SER A 204 23.32 7.50 -0.86
N HIS A 205 23.22 8.57 -1.64
CA HIS A 205 23.20 8.45 -3.11
C HIS A 205 24.45 7.73 -3.68
N ALA A 206 25.53 7.64 -2.91
CA ALA A 206 26.76 6.92 -3.26
C ALA A 206 26.73 5.42 -2.92
N SER A 207 25.74 4.93 -2.15
CA SER A 207 25.51 3.50 -2.04
C SER A 207 24.82 3.05 -3.32
N THR A 208 25.62 2.71 -4.33
CA THR A 208 25.19 2.08 -5.58
C THR A 208 24.73 0.65 -5.32
N GLU A 209 23.72 0.48 -4.48
CA GLU A 209 22.82 -0.66 -4.60
C GLU A 209 21.60 -0.12 -5.33
N PRO A 210 21.46 -0.39 -6.64
CA PRO A 210 20.21 -0.07 -7.31
C PRO A 210 19.08 -0.77 -6.54
N ASN A 211 17.94 -0.10 -6.43
CA ASN A 211 16.67 -0.70 -6.00
C ASN A 211 16.19 -1.77 -7.02
N HIS A 212 17.08 -2.67 -7.43
CA HIS A 212 16.70 -3.98 -7.87
C HIS A 212 16.07 -4.63 -6.64
N VAL A 213 14.75 -4.76 -6.67
CA VAL A 213 14.06 -5.73 -5.83
C VAL A 213 14.60 -7.10 -6.25
N SER A 214 15.77 -7.45 -5.72
CA SER A 214 16.31 -8.78 -5.75
C SER A 214 15.33 -9.60 -4.94
N VAL A 215 14.43 -10.27 -5.66
CA VAL A 215 13.77 -11.45 -5.11
C VAL A 215 14.88 -12.47 -4.91
N THR A 216 15.58 -12.35 -3.80
CA THR A 216 16.49 -13.39 -3.33
C THR A 216 15.59 -14.54 -2.95
N LYS A 217 15.43 -15.50 -3.87
CA LYS A 217 14.98 -16.84 -3.54
C LYS A 217 15.90 -17.34 -2.44
N ARG A 218 15.37 -17.48 -1.22
CA ARG A 218 15.88 -18.47 -0.29
C ARG A 218 15.36 -19.83 -0.74
#